data_AF-A0A354F2A8-F1
#
_entry.id   AF-A0A354F2A8-F1
#
_cell.length_a   1.000
_cell.length_b   1.000
_cell.length_c   1.000
_cell.angle_alpha   90.00
_cell.angle_beta   90.00
_cell.angle_gamma   90.00
#
_symmetry.space_group_name_H-M   'P 1'
#
loop_
_entity.id
_entity.type
_entity.pdbx_description
1 polymer ?
#
loop_
_entity_poly.entity_id
_entity_poly.type
_entity_poly.pdbx_seq_one_letter_code
_entity_poly.pdbx_strand_id
1 'polypeptide(L)'
;RVKRVIKGYLYKNNKGEDIKVEGLGGGFQFMNLDTELFNAHGLINDDIGYTDLARYIFFSETRLDLREKAMEDYFIGENKDIEYYLVYKKDKKNVLNRKIISTLKKTGRQKIVYADSCTLDAEILAGLNITFKQIPYEVRGF
;
A
#
# COMPACT_ATOMS: atom_id res chain seq x y z
N ARG A 1 2.27 -27.81 -5.21
CA ARG A 1 3.43 -28.55 -4.66
C ARG A 1 3.82 -28.06 -3.27
N VAL A 2 4.08 -26.75 -3.08
CA VAL A 2 4.48 -26.15 -1.78
C VAL A 2 3.47 -26.37 -0.65
N LYS A 3 2.15 -26.21 -0.89
CA LYS A 3 1.10 -26.50 0.14
C LYS A 3 1.17 -27.93 0.71
N ARG A 4 1.52 -28.93 -0.11
CA ARG A 4 1.58 -30.34 0.31
C ARG A 4 2.79 -30.61 1.19
N VAL A 5 3.93 -29.97 0.91
CA VAL A 5 5.15 -30.14 1.70
C VAL A 5 5.03 -29.45 3.06
N ILE A 6 4.37 -28.29 3.11
CA ILE A 6 4.13 -27.54 4.35
C ILE A 6 3.15 -28.28 5.27
N LYS A 7 2.04 -28.79 4.73
CA LYS A 7 0.98 -29.46 5.52
C LYS A 7 1.27 -30.94 5.79
N GLY A 8 2.25 -31.53 5.13
CA GLY A 8 2.45 -32.97 5.08
C GLY A 8 1.57 -33.64 4.02
N TYR A 9 1.94 -34.84 3.61
CA TYR A 9 1.22 -35.59 2.59
C TYR A 9 1.39 -37.10 2.78
N LEU A 10 0.43 -37.85 2.22
CA LEU A 10 0.47 -39.31 2.11
C LEU A 10 0.86 -39.69 0.68
N TYR A 11 1.66 -40.75 0.54
CA TYR A 11 1.91 -41.39 -0.75
C TYR A 11 2.08 -42.90 -0.58
N LYS A 12 1.79 -43.65 -1.63
CA LYS A 12 1.99 -45.11 -1.65
C LYS A 12 3.38 -45.45 -2.14
N ASN A 13 4.07 -46.31 -1.40
CA ASN A 13 5.34 -46.87 -1.86
C ASN A 13 5.11 -47.98 -2.91
N ASN A 14 6.20 -48.50 -3.49
CA ASN A 14 6.14 -49.57 -4.48
C ASN A 14 5.55 -50.90 -3.97
N LYS A 15 5.31 -51.02 -2.66
CA LYS A 15 4.66 -52.16 -2.01
C LYS A 15 3.18 -51.91 -1.68
N GLY A 16 2.64 -50.74 -2.05
CA GLY A 16 1.24 -50.37 -1.85
C GLY A 16 0.90 -49.81 -0.47
N GLU A 17 1.90 -49.60 0.39
CA GLU A 17 1.75 -49.11 1.77
C GLU A 17 1.69 -47.58 1.79
N ASP A 18 0.79 -47.03 2.62
CA ASP A 18 0.64 -45.59 2.80
C ASP A 18 1.73 -45.03 3.74
N ILE A 19 2.63 -44.22 3.18
CA ILE A 19 3.68 -43.51 3.93
C ILE A 19 3.22 -42.08 4.20
N LYS A 20 3.19 -41.70 5.48
CA LYS A 20 2.90 -40.34 5.94
C LYS A 20 4.20 -39.55 6.07
N VAL A 21 4.28 -38.45 5.33
CA VAL A 21 5.36 -37.46 5.46
C VAL A 21 4.85 -36.31 6.30
N GLU A 22 5.51 -36.04 7.42
CA GLU A 22 5.20 -34.88 8.27
C GLU A 22 5.47 -33.58 7.51
N GLY A 23 4.63 -32.58 7.77
CA GLY A 23 4.80 -31.26 7.18
C GLY A 23 6.03 -30.57 7.77
N LEU A 24 6.82 -29.91 6.92
CA LEU A 24 8.00 -29.16 7.37
C LEU A 24 7.64 -27.86 8.11
N GLY A 25 6.36 -27.51 8.20
CA GLY A 25 5.90 -26.22 8.70
C GLY A 25 6.20 -25.07 7.73
N GLY A 26 5.74 -23.87 8.06
CA GLY A 26 5.92 -22.65 7.26
C GLY A 26 4.65 -22.16 6.57
N GLY A 27 4.70 -20.95 6.03
CA GLY A 27 3.61 -20.32 5.28
C GLY A 27 4.13 -19.70 3.99
N PHE A 28 3.27 -19.57 2.99
CA PHE A 28 3.58 -18.76 1.81
C PHE A 28 2.34 -17.97 1.40
N GLN A 29 2.56 -16.75 0.92
CA GLN A 29 1.54 -15.91 0.30
C GLN A 29 1.83 -15.89 -1.19
N PHE A 30 0.81 -16.16 -2.00
CA PHE A 30 0.89 -16.00 -3.45
C PHE A 30 0.33 -14.62 -3.78
N MET A 31 1.13 -13.77 -4.41
CA MET A 31 0.72 -12.45 -4.88
C MET A 31 0.85 -12.46 -6.40
N ASN A 32 -0.22 -12.12 -7.10
CA ASN A 32 -0.12 -11.84 -8.53
C ASN A 32 0.54 -10.46 -8.68
N LEU A 33 1.51 -10.38 -9.58
CA LEU A 33 2.01 -9.09 -10.05
C LEU A 33 1.00 -8.62 -11.10
N ASP A 34 0.11 -7.72 -10.69
CA ASP A 34 -0.81 -7.03 -11.60
C ASP A 34 -0.06 -5.98 -12.44
N THR A 35 -0.83 -5.17 -13.17
CA THR A 35 -0.34 -4.07 -14.01
C THR A 35 0.75 -3.25 -13.32
N GLU A 36 1.81 -2.92 -14.08
CA GLU A 36 2.88 -2.06 -13.58
C GLU A 36 2.32 -0.73 -13.06
N LEU A 37 2.71 -0.36 -11.84
CA LEU A 37 2.22 0.86 -11.18
C LEU A 37 2.56 2.12 -11.98
N PHE A 38 3.71 2.10 -12.66
CA PHE A 38 4.19 3.20 -13.49
C PHE A 38 4.34 2.75 -14.93
N ASN A 39 3.99 3.64 -15.86
CA ASN A 39 4.22 3.41 -17.29
C ASN A 39 5.68 3.74 -17.68
N ALA A 40 6.03 3.46 -18.94
CA ALA A 40 7.37 3.69 -19.49
C ALA A 40 7.86 5.16 -19.43
N HIS A 41 6.94 6.12 -19.37
CA HIS A 41 7.26 7.55 -19.21
C HIS A 41 7.45 7.97 -17.77
N GLY A 42 7.22 7.04 -16.84
CA GLY A 42 7.24 7.35 -15.46
C GLY A 42 6.05 8.20 -15.02
N LEU A 43 4.85 7.88 -15.48
CA LEU A 43 3.60 8.34 -14.85
C LEU A 43 2.89 7.15 -14.21
N ILE A 44 1.94 7.42 -13.31
CA ILE A 44 1.06 6.35 -12.81
C ILE A 44 0.31 5.78 -14.01
N ASN A 45 0.27 4.46 -14.13
CA ASN A 45 -0.43 3.80 -15.23
C ASN A 45 -1.95 4.05 -15.11
N ASP A 46 -2.63 4.25 -16.25
CA ASP A 46 -4.05 4.57 -16.28
C ASP A 46 -4.92 3.48 -15.65
N ASP A 47 -4.47 2.21 -15.70
CA ASP A 47 -5.19 1.09 -15.09
C ASP A 47 -5.09 1.06 -13.55
N ILE A 48 -4.25 1.91 -12.96
CA ILE A 48 -4.02 1.95 -11.51
C ILE A 48 -5.08 2.80 -10.82
N GLY A 49 -5.87 2.11 -9.99
CA GLY A 49 -6.84 2.74 -9.11
C GLY A 49 -6.22 3.31 -7.84
N TYR A 50 -7.07 4.02 -7.07
CA TYR A 50 -6.72 4.52 -5.74
C TYR A 50 -6.18 3.42 -4.84
N THR A 51 -6.87 2.28 -4.81
CA THR A 51 -6.56 1.17 -3.91
C THR A 51 -5.15 0.60 -4.15
N ASP A 52 -4.78 0.39 -5.41
CA ASP A 52 -3.47 -0.20 -5.74
C ASP A 52 -2.33 0.77 -5.41
N LEU A 53 -2.51 2.05 -5.71
CA LEU A 53 -1.56 3.09 -5.34
C LEU A 53 -1.47 3.25 -3.81
N ALA A 54 -2.59 3.22 -3.10
CA ALA A 54 -2.63 3.30 -1.64
C ALA A 54 -1.91 2.12 -0.99
N ARG A 55 -2.13 0.88 -1.48
CA ARG A 55 -1.41 -0.31 -1.00
C ARG A 55 0.09 -0.16 -1.23
N TYR A 56 0.50 0.28 -2.41
CA TYR A 56 1.91 0.47 -2.74
C TYR A 56 2.56 1.50 -1.80
N ILE A 57 1.94 2.68 -1.63
CA ILE A 57 2.44 3.75 -0.76
C ILE A 57 2.55 3.26 0.68
N PHE A 58 1.53 2.57 1.20
CA PHE A 58 1.57 2.08 2.56
C PHE A 58 2.69 1.05 2.75
N PHE A 59 2.84 0.13 1.80
CA PHE A 59 3.89 -0.87 1.82
C PHE A 59 5.28 -0.24 1.69
N SER A 60 5.47 0.78 0.83
CA SER A 60 6.77 1.43 0.67
C SER A 60 7.22 2.13 1.95
N GLU A 61 6.28 2.77 2.66
CA GLU A 61 6.55 3.49 3.91
C GLU A 61 6.72 2.56 5.12
N THR A 62 5.89 1.53 5.23
CA THR A 62 5.78 0.74 6.46
C THR A 62 6.37 -0.66 6.35
N ARG A 63 6.57 -1.16 5.12
CA ARG A 63 6.86 -2.57 4.80
C ARG A 63 5.82 -3.54 5.35
N LEU A 64 4.60 -3.05 5.61
CA LEU A 64 3.45 -3.82 6.06
C LEU A 64 2.39 -3.90 4.96
N ASP A 65 1.64 -4.99 4.97
CA ASP A 65 0.51 -5.16 4.07
C ASP A 65 -0.68 -4.32 4.52
N LEU A 66 -1.36 -3.69 3.57
CA LEU A 66 -2.48 -2.82 3.85
C LEU A 66 -3.77 -3.64 3.97
N ARG A 67 -4.45 -3.55 5.12
CA ARG A 67 -5.76 -4.16 5.30
C ARG A 67 -6.83 -3.25 4.68
N GLU A 68 -7.41 -3.67 3.56
CA GLU A 68 -8.33 -2.86 2.72
C GLU A 68 -9.49 -2.19 3.47
N LYS A 69 -9.99 -2.80 4.55
CA LYS A 69 -11.06 -2.23 5.38
C LYS A 69 -10.71 -0.90 6.06
N ALA A 70 -9.45 -0.46 6.01
CA ALA A 70 -9.01 0.80 6.61
C ALA A 70 -9.14 2.01 5.68
N MET A 71 -9.45 1.82 4.39
CA MET A 71 -9.45 2.91 3.41
C MET A 71 -10.78 3.67 3.39
N GLU A 72 -10.77 4.95 3.77
CA GLU A 72 -11.91 5.86 3.70
C GLU A 72 -11.46 7.26 3.24
N ASP A 73 -12.19 7.85 2.30
CA ASP A 73 -11.93 9.17 1.67
C ASP A 73 -10.53 9.31 1.03
N TYR A 74 -9.54 9.64 1.87
CA TYR A 74 -8.13 9.81 1.54
C TYR A 74 -7.22 9.05 2.49
N PHE A 75 -7.76 8.46 3.56
CA PHE A 75 -6.98 7.74 4.56
C PHE A 75 -6.58 6.37 4.01
N ILE A 76 -5.31 6.05 4.17
CA ILE A 76 -4.76 4.76 3.79
C ILE A 76 -4.68 3.89 5.04
N GLY A 77 -3.98 4.37 6.07
CA GLY A 77 -3.73 3.63 7.30
C GLY A 77 -2.80 4.40 8.23
N GLU A 78 -2.45 3.79 9.37
CA GLU A 78 -1.51 4.36 10.33
C GLU A 78 -0.45 3.34 10.74
N ASN A 79 0.76 3.83 11.03
CA ASN A 79 1.86 3.03 11.56
C ASN A 79 2.79 3.92 12.40
N LYS A 80 3.16 3.48 13.62
CA LYS A 80 4.09 4.18 14.52
C LYS A 80 3.78 5.69 14.67
N ASP A 81 2.52 6.01 14.98
CA ASP A 81 2.02 7.39 15.15
C ASP A 81 2.07 8.29 13.90
N ILE A 82 2.29 7.71 12.72
CA ILE A 82 2.18 8.38 11.44
C ILE A 82 0.91 7.91 10.74
N GLU A 83 0.12 8.86 10.25
CA GLU A 83 -1.05 8.62 9.43
C GLU A 83 -0.72 8.87 7.95
N TYR A 84 -1.12 7.94 7.09
CA TYR A 84 -0.85 8.01 5.67
C TYR A 84 -2.13 8.34 4.91
N TYR A 85 -2.04 9.29 4.00
CA TYR A 85 -3.15 9.74 3.18
C TYR A 85 -2.74 9.83 1.71
N LEU A 86 -3.70 9.53 0.82
CA LEU A 86 -3.56 9.67 -0.62
C LEU A 86 -4.72 10.51 -1.14
N VAL A 87 -4.43 11.63 -1.78
CA VAL A 87 -5.38 12.38 -2.59
C VAL A 87 -5.18 11.90 -4.01
N TYR A 88 -6.04 11.00 -4.47
CA TYR A 88 -5.97 10.48 -5.83
C TYR A 88 -7.34 10.10 -6.37
N LYS A 89 -7.65 10.64 -7.55
CA LYS A 89 -8.77 10.28 -8.40
C LYS A 89 -8.24 10.21 -9.82
N LYS A 90 -8.56 9.09 -10.49
CA LYS A 90 -8.22 8.88 -11.90
C LYS A 90 -8.77 10.03 -12.75
N ASP A 91 -7.99 10.45 -13.74
CA ASP A 91 -8.32 11.51 -14.71
C ASP A 91 -8.60 12.91 -14.12
N LYS A 92 -8.20 13.16 -12.87
CA LYS A 92 -8.35 14.47 -12.21
C LYS A 92 -7.02 14.96 -11.68
N LYS A 93 -6.88 16.29 -11.64
CA LYS A 93 -5.79 16.92 -10.89
C LYS A 93 -6.02 16.74 -9.40
N ASN A 94 -5.12 16.01 -8.76
CA ASN A 94 -5.18 15.71 -7.34
C ASN A 94 -4.36 16.72 -6.56
N VAL A 95 -5.01 17.83 -6.22
CA VAL A 95 -4.35 18.97 -5.58
C VAL A 95 -4.67 18.97 -4.09
N LEU A 96 -3.64 18.82 -3.24
CA LEU A 96 -3.77 19.01 -1.80
C LEU A 96 -4.03 20.49 -1.51
N ASN A 97 -5.23 20.78 -1.02
CA ASN A 97 -5.69 22.14 -0.73
C ASN A 97 -6.29 22.23 0.69
N ARG A 98 -6.63 23.45 1.10
CA ARG A 98 -7.17 23.73 2.45
C ARG A 98 -8.48 22.97 2.73
N LYS A 99 -9.31 22.74 1.71
CA LYS A 99 -10.56 21.97 1.85
C LYS A 99 -10.26 20.52 2.19
N ILE A 100 -9.34 19.87 1.48
CA ILE A 100 -8.94 18.49 1.77
C ILE A 100 -8.26 18.38 3.14
N ILE A 101 -7.37 19.32 3.48
CA ILE A 101 -6.75 19.35 4.81
C ILE A 101 -7.80 19.39 5.92
N SER A 102 -8.91 20.13 5.71
CA SER A 102 -10.00 20.22 6.69
C SER A 102 -10.78 18.91 6.89
N THR A 103 -10.72 17.98 5.92
CA THR A 103 -11.36 16.66 6.01
C THR A 103 -10.44 15.60 6.64
N LEU A 104 -9.15 15.88 6.82
CA LEU A 104 -8.22 14.94 7.47
C LEU A 104 -8.52 14.81 8.97
N LYS A 105 -8.17 13.66 9.55
CA LYS A 105 -8.42 13.40 10.97
C LYS A 105 -7.63 14.37 11.84
N LYS A 106 -8.26 14.97 12.84
CA LYS A 106 -7.64 15.93 13.77
C LYS A 106 -7.05 15.24 14.99
N THR A 107 -6.08 14.38 14.77
CA THR A 107 -5.44 13.54 15.81
C THR A 107 -4.17 14.15 16.42
N GLY A 108 -3.66 15.25 15.87
CA GLY A 108 -2.38 15.85 16.27
C GLY A 108 -1.13 15.08 15.82
N ARG A 109 -1.30 13.83 15.38
CA ARG A 109 -0.26 12.96 14.81
C ARG A 109 0.33 13.52 13.52
N GLN A 110 1.55 13.08 13.22
CA GLN A 110 2.21 13.36 11.95
C GLN A 110 1.42 12.71 10.81
N LYS A 111 1.22 13.46 9.73
CA LYS A 111 0.49 13.03 8.55
C LYS A 111 1.39 13.09 7.34
N ILE A 112 1.45 12.02 6.57
CA ILE A 112 2.10 12.02 5.27
C ILE A 112 0.99 11.98 4.22
N VAL A 113 0.93 13.00 3.37
CA VAL A 113 -0.14 13.18 2.39
C VAL A 113 0.45 13.19 0.98
N TYR A 114 0.01 12.23 0.17
CA TYR A 114 0.41 12.09 -1.22
C TYR A 114 -0.60 12.75 -2.16
N ALA A 115 -0.14 13.56 -3.11
CA ALA A 115 -0.98 14.16 -4.17
C ALA A 115 -0.13 14.63 -5.37
N ASP A 116 -0.75 15.08 -6.47
CA ASP A 116 -0.04 15.58 -7.67
C ASP A 116 0.65 16.93 -7.40
N SER A 117 0.04 17.75 -6.55
CA SER A 117 0.53 19.09 -6.19
C SER A 117 -0.08 19.56 -4.87
N CYS A 118 0.52 20.58 -4.26
CA CYS A 118 0.01 21.25 -3.06
C CYS A 118 -0.14 22.74 -3.31
N THR A 119 -1.23 23.35 -2.81
CA THR A 119 -1.46 24.80 -2.90
C THR A 119 -1.08 25.56 -1.63
N LEU A 120 -0.54 24.86 -0.62
CA LEU A 120 -0.18 25.47 0.65
C LEU A 120 1.34 25.50 0.81
N ASP A 121 1.81 26.53 1.49
CA ASP A 121 3.22 26.68 1.82
C ASP A 121 3.67 25.65 2.86
N ALA A 122 4.96 25.30 2.80
CA ALA A 122 5.57 24.32 3.69
C ALA A 122 5.41 24.71 5.17
N GLU A 123 5.44 26.00 5.50
CA GLU A 123 5.25 26.52 6.87
C GLU A 123 3.85 26.18 7.41
N ILE A 124 2.82 26.32 6.57
CA ILE A 124 1.44 26.00 6.94
C ILE A 124 1.28 24.50 7.15
N LEU A 125 1.91 23.68 6.30
CA LEU A 125 1.89 22.24 6.43
C LEU A 125 2.63 21.78 7.70
N ALA A 126 3.79 22.36 7.98
CA ALA A 126 4.57 22.08 9.19
C ALA A 126 3.77 22.40 10.46
N GLY A 127 3.08 23.55 10.50
CA GLY A 127 2.21 23.92 11.63
C GLY A 127 1.01 22.98 11.84
N LEU A 128 0.66 22.16 10.83
CA LEU A 128 -0.41 21.17 10.90
C LEU A 128 0.11 19.73 11.10
N ASN A 129 1.43 19.55 11.31
CA ASN A 129 2.10 18.25 11.33
C ASN A 129 1.86 17.45 10.03
N ILE A 130 1.79 18.13 8.89
CA ILE A 130 1.59 17.51 7.57
C ILE A 130 2.89 17.56 6.78
N THR A 131 3.30 16.41 6.25
CA THR A 131 4.35 16.28 5.25
C THR A 131 3.70 15.98 3.90
N PHE A 132 3.92 16.84 2.92
CA PHE A 132 3.45 16.62 1.56
C PHE A 132 4.48 15.81 0.76
N LYS A 133 4.01 14.81 0.01
CA LYS A 133 4.81 14.04 -0.94
C LYS A 133 4.14 14.03 -2.32
N GLN A 134 4.92 14.32 -3.36
CA GLN A 134 4.41 14.43 -4.72
C GLN A 134 4.39 13.06 -5.42
N ILE A 135 3.22 12.67 -5.96
CA ILE A 135 3.12 11.52 -6.87
C ILE A 135 3.36 11.98 -8.32
N PRO A 136 4.00 11.17 -9.18
CA PRO A 136 4.58 9.85 -8.91
C PRO A 136 5.99 9.86 -8.29
N TYR A 137 6.66 11.01 -8.21
CA TYR A 137 8.11 11.09 -7.97
C TYR A 137 8.54 10.57 -6.60
N GLU A 138 7.87 10.96 -5.53
CA GLU A 138 8.19 10.53 -4.16
C GLU A 138 7.88 9.05 -3.92
N VAL A 139 7.05 8.45 -4.78
CA VAL A 139 6.67 7.04 -4.70
C VAL A 139 7.68 6.16 -5.44
N ARG A 140 8.43 6.71 -6.40
CA ARG A 140 9.45 5.99 -7.17
C ARG A 140 10.76 5.73 -6.44
N GLY A 141 11.10 6.54 -5.45
CA GLY A 141 12.45 6.58 -4.88
C GLY A 141 12.80 5.42 -3.93
N PHE A 142 11.99 4.36 -3.86
CA PHE A 142 12.07 3.30 -2.84
C PHE A 142 12.50 1.93 -3.36
#